data_AF-A0A9D6PKX7-F1
#
_entry.id   AF-A0A9D6PKX7-F1
#
_cell.length_a   1.000
_cell.length_b   1.000
_cell.length_c   1.000
_cell.angle_alpha   90.00
_cell.angle_beta   90.00
_cell.angle_gamma   90.00
#
_symmetry.space_group_name_H-M   'P 1'
#
loop_
_entity.id
_entity.type
_entity.pdbx_description
1 polymer ?
#
loop_
_entity_poly.entity_id
_entity_poly.type
_entity_poly.pdbx_seq_one_letter_code
_entity_poly.pdbx_strand_id
1 'polypeptide(L)'
;MKNLTSIILFGAVVFAICAFKVKADSTITIPVSEKAKSDRQITLSLRIPPNTEPITKKAEPKTVSRNSLAMWDANPSPKMPENDEFIEIATKFLKKGWIKGYAAKTILNIRPIEKYHAIRLLEHIATNIVEISMAPNVTRVLKKSNLIATDIEDLRRMVNKFSKELTIYGQNVKKLDKNLLVLEDRLKTTKSGILKVIKVEGVDDGSTVIHLSVD
;
A
#
# COMPACT_ATOMS: atom_id res chain seq x y z
N MET A 1 0.15 -51.58 -13.24
CA MET A 1 -0.51 -50.37 -13.79
C MET A 1 -1.65 -49.88 -12.88
N LYS A 2 -1.38 -49.55 -11.60
CA LYS A 2 -2.39 -49.03 -10.65
C LYS A 2 -2.02 -47.71 -9.98
N ASN A 3 -0.83 -47.17 -10.26
CA ASN A 3 -0.33 -45.96 -9.57
C ASN A 3 -0.42 -44.69 -10.42
N LEU A 4 -0.79 -44.79 -11.71
CA LEU A 4 -0.89 -43.64 -12.61
C LEU A 4 -2.25 -42.93 -12.50
N THR A 5 -3.31 -43.65 -12.13
CA THR A 5 -4.67 -43.09 -11.98
C THR A 5 -4.85 -42.28 -10.70
N SER A 6 -4.10 -42.57 -9.64
CA SER A 6 -4.16 -41.83 -8.37
C SER A 6 -3.54 -40.43 -8.45
N ILE A 7 -2.48 -40.25 -9.24
CA ILE A 7 -1.79 -38.96 -9.40
C ILE A 7 -2.63 -37.99 -10.24
N ILE A 8 -3.35 -38.51 -11.25
CA ILE A 8 -4.25 -37.69 -12.09
C ILE A 8 -5.47 -37.24 -11.28
N LEU A 9 -5.98 -38.08 -10.37
CA LEU A 9 -7.09 -37.72 -9.50
C LEU A 9 -6.69 -36.64 -8.46
N PHE A 10 -5.47 -36.70 -7.94
CA PHE A 10 -4.96 -35.72 -6.96
C PHE A 10 -4.64 -34.36 -7.61
N GLY A 11 -4.12 -34.36 -8.84
CA GLY A 11 -3.87 -33.13 -9.61
C GLY A 11 -5.15 -32.37 -9.97
N ALA A 12 -6.24 -33.08 -10.28
CA ALA A 12 -7.54 -32.46 -10.59
C ALA A 12 -8.19 -31.80 -9.36
N VAL A 13 -8.02 -32.37 -8.15
CA VAL A 13 -8.54 -31.79 -6.91
C VAL A 13 -7.76 -30.53 -6.52
N VAL A 14 -6.44 -30.49 -6.73
CA VAL A 14 -5.62 -29.29 -6.44
C VAL A 14 -5.91 -28.16 -7.44
N PHE A 15 -6.17 -28.46 -8.72
CA PHE A 15 -6.60 -27.44 -9.69
C PHE A 15 -8.01 -26.90 -9.42
N ALA A 16 -8.92 -27.73 -8.91
CA ALA A 16 -10.28 -27.31 -8.54
C ALA A 16 -10.30 -26.36 -7.33
N ILE A 17 -9.35 -26.49 -6.39
CA ILE A 17 -9.24 -25.60 -5.22
C ILE A 17 -8.67 -24.23 -5.61
N CYS A 18 -7.86 -24.15 -6.68
CA CYS A 18 -7.31 -22.88 -7.18
C CYS A 18 -8.28 -22.03 -8.02
N ALA A 19 -9.44 -22.56 -8.42
CA ALA A 19 -10.45 -21.82 -9.20
C ALA A 19 -11.44 -21.01 -8.33
N PHE A 20 -11.50 -21.25 -7.02
CA PHE A 20 -12.32 -20.46 -6.09
C PHE A 20 -11.52 -19.29 -5.49
N LYS A 21 -11.01 -18.40 -6.34
CA LYS A 21 -10.72 -17.03 -5.88
C LYS A 21 -12.03 -16.26 -5.80
N VAL A 22 -12.67 -16.34 -4.63
CA VAL A 22 -13.77 -15.48 -4.22
C VAL A 22 -13.22 -14.04 -4.15
N LYS A 23 -13.42 -13.27 -5.22
CA LYS A 23 -13.36 -11.81 -5.18
C LYS A 23 -14.56 -11.36 -4.35
N ALA A 24 -14.33 -10.97 -3.10
CA ALA A 24 -15.29 -10.20 -2.33
C ALA A 24 -15.36 -8.78 -2.91
N ASP A 25 -16.00 -8.66 -4.05
CA ASP A 25 -16.50 -7.39 -4.58
C ASP A 25 -17.92 -7.25 -4.05
N SER A 26 -18.16 -6.33 -3.13
CA SER A 26 -19.52 -6.01 -2.65
C SER A 26 -20.26 -5.23 -3.72
N THR A 27 -20.58 -5.90 -4.82
CA THR A 27 -21.38 -5.39 -5.93
C THR A 27 -22.48 -6.39 -6.20
N ILE A 28 -23.63 -6.15 -5.57
CA ILE A 28 -24.86 -6.91 -5.84
C ILE A 28 -25.33 -6.48 -7.22
N THR A 29 -25.10 -7.33 -8.22
CA THR A 29 -25.51 -7.06 -9.60
C THR A 29 -26.89 -7.67 -9.80
N ILE A 30 -27.92 -6.83 -9.84
CA ILE A 30 -29.31 -7.26 -10.00
C ILE A 30 -29.63 -7.25 -11.51
N PRO A 31 -29.98 -8.40 -12.12
CA PRO A 31 -30.34 -8.43 -13.53
C PRO A 31 -31.70 -7.75 -13.73
N VAL A 32 -31.69 -6.61 -14.42
CA VAL A 32 -32.90 -5.87 -14.79
C VAL A 32 -33.49 -6.51 -16.05
N SER A 33 -34.78 -6.84 -16.03
CA SER A 33 -35.48 -7.40 -17.20
C SER A 33 -35.57 -6.36 -18.33
N GLU A 34 -35.53 -6.80 -19.58
CA GLU A 34 -35.44 -5.90 -20.74
C GLU A 34 -36.63 -4.93 -20.87
N LYS A 35 -37.79 -5.30 -20.32
CA LYS A 35 -38.98 -4.44 -20.26
C LYS A 35 -38.86 -3.26 -19.30
N ALA A 36 -37.90 -3.30 -18.36
CA ALA A 36 -37.65 -2.21 -17.40
C ALA A 36 -36.55 -1.24 -17.87
N LYS A 37 -35.98 -1.41 -19.07
CA LYS A 37 -35.06 -0.44 -19.69
C LYS A 37 -35.78 0.74 -20.36
N SER A 38 -37.07 0.59 -20.72
CA SER A 38 -37.84 1.64 -21.40
C SER A 38 -38.37 2.70 -20.43
N ASP A 39 -38.78 2.30 -19.22
CA ASP A 39 -39.26 3.21 -18.19
C ASP A 39 -38.09 3.64 -17.29
N ARG A 40 -37.64 4.88 -17.45
CA ARG A 40 -36.50 5.50 -16.74
C ARG A 40 -36.72 5.70 -15.23
N GLN A 41 -37.66 5.00 -14.61
CA GLN A 41 -37.94 5.08 -13.18
C GLN A 41 -37.97 3.68 -12.57
N ILE A 42 -37.02 3.43 -11.68
CA ILE A 42 -36.91 2.20 -10.91
C ILE A 42 -37.27 2.53 -9.46
N THR A 43 -38.40 2.01 -8.97
CA THR A 43 -38.82 2.19 -7.58
C THR A 43 -38.47 0.93 -6.79
N LEU A 44 -37.51 1.03 -5.87
CA LEU A 44 -37.12 -0.05 -4.95
C LEU A 44 -37.93 0.05 -3.65
N SER A 45 -38.75 -0.95 -3.36
CA SER A 45 -39.43 -1.07 -2.06
C SER A 45 -38.75 -2.15 -1.21
N LEU A 46 -38.02 -1.73 -0.19
CA LEU A 46 -37.47 -2.64 0.82
C LEU A 46 -38.54 -2.89 1.88
N ARG A 47 -39.14 -4.09 1.88
CA ARG A 47 -40.11 -4.48 2.91
C ARG A 47 -39.39 -5.24 4.02
N ILE A 48 -39.22 -4.60 5.18
CA ILE A 48 -38.65 -5.25 6.37
C ILE A 48 -39.74 -6.15 6.98
N PRO A 49 -39.49 -7.46 7.19
CA PRO A 49 -40.45 -8.34 7.83
C PRO A 49 -40.69 -7.90 9.29
N PRO A 50 -41.94 -7.98 9.80
CA PRO A 50 -42.36 -7.32 11.04
C PRO A 50 -41.76 -7.88 12.34
N ASN A 51 -40.98 -8.97 12.29
CA ASN A 51 -40.36 -9.58 13.47
C ASN A 51 -38.86 -9.82 13.25
N THR A 52 -38.11 -8.74 13.03
CA THR A 52 -36.65 -8.80 13.16
C THR A 52 -36.26 -8.16 14.48
N GLU A 53 -35.79 -8.99 15.42
CA GLU A 53 -35.16 -8.50 16.63
C GLU A 53 -34.00 -7.58 16.24
N PRO A 54 -33.86 -6.40 16.87
CA PRO A 54 -32.82 -5.46 16.49
C PRO A 54 -31.46 -6.15 16.64
N ILE A 55 -30.64 -6.07 15.58
CA ILE A 55 -29.25 -6.50 15.60
C ILE A 55 -28.62 -5.87 16.84
N THR A 56 -28.26 -6.71 17.81
CA THR A 56 -27.53 -6.28 18.99
C THR A 56 -26.18 -5.75 18.51
N LYS A 57 -26.10 -4.43 18.32
CA LYS A 57 -24.82 -3.74 18.18
C LYS A 57 -24.02 -4.14 19.41
N LYS A 58 -22.95 -4.91 19.22
CA LYS A 58 -21.93 -5.09 20.26
C LYS A 58 -21.62 -3.69 20.79
N ALA A 59 -21.86 -3.49 22.08
CA ALA A 59 -21.71 -2.19 22.71
C ALA A 59 -20.34 -1.61 22.33
N GLU A 60 -20.34 -0.39 21.80
CA GLU A 60 -19.11 0.37 21.64
C GLU A 60 -18.46 0.49 23.04
N PRO A 61 -17.15 0.20 23.17
CA PRO A 61 -16.49 0.31 24.45
C PRO A 61 -16.64 1.75 24.94
N LYS A 62 -17.19 1.91 26.14
CA LYS A 62 -17.44 3.20 26.79
C LYS A 62 -16.17 4.03 26.73
N THR A 63 -16.30 5.27 26.26
CA THR A 63 -15.23 6.26 26.30
C THR A 63 -14.80 6.46 27.75
N VAL A 64 -13.59 5.98 28.07
CA VAL A 64 -13.04 6.15 29.41
C VAL A 64 -12.75 7.64 29.61
N SER A 65 -13.24 8.15 30.73
CA SER A 65 -13.11 9.53 31.20
C SER A 65 -11.73 10.14 30.93
N ARG A 66 -11.75 11.40 30.48
CA ARG A 66 -10.64 12.26 30.06
C ARG A 66 -9.56 12.52 31.14
N ASN A 67 -9.71 11.93 32.34
CA ASN A 67 -8.77 12.04 33.48
C ASN A 67 -8.21 10.70 33.97
N SER A 68 -8.48 9.58 33.29
CA SER A 68 -7.65 8.38 33.52
C SER A 68 -6.33 8.58 32.78
N LEU A 69 -5.21 8.50 33.49
CA LEU A 69 -3.94 8.11 32.87
C LEU A 69 -4.27 6.83 32.09
N ALA A 70 -4.45 6.98 30.77
CA ALA A 70 -4.73 5.86 29.90
C ALA A 70 -3.51 4.94 29.98
N MET A 71 -3.58 3.98 30.89
CA MET A 71 -2.65 2.86 30.92
C MET A 71 -2.75 2.25 29.54
N TRP A 72 -1.67 2.42 28.77
CA TRP A 72 -1.55 1.84 27.45
C TRP A 72 -1.65 0.33 27.61
N ASP A 73 -2.83 -0.23 27.36
CA ASP A 73 -3.03 -1.66 27.34
C ASP A 73 -2.44 -2.20 26.04
N ALA A 74 -1.28 -2.83 26.14
CA ALA A 74 -0.51 -3.31 25.01
C ALA A 74 -1.04 -4.64 24.44
N ASN A 75 -2.13 -5.20 24.99
CA ASN A 75 -2.55 -6.56 24.64
C ASN A 75 -4.09 -6.72 24.53
N PRO A 76 -4.60 -7.36 23.45
CA PRO A 76 -3.87 -7.83 22.28
C PRO A 76 -3.49 -6.67 21.36
N SER A 77 -2.20 -6.52 21.09
CA SER A 77 -1.73 -5.63 20.04
C SER A 77 -2.39 -6.06 18.71
N PRO A 78 -3.03 -5.14 17.96
CA PRO A 78 -3.66 -5.50 16.71
C PRO A 78 -2.59 -6.05 15.76
N LYS A 79 -2.73 -7.30 15.36
CA LYS A 79 -1.84 -7.98 14.41
C LYS A 79 -2.20 -7.53 13.00
N MET A 80 -1.19 -7.25 12.19
CA MET A 80 -1.41 -6.95 10.77
C MET A 80 -1.76 -8.22 9.99
N PRO A 81 -2.58 -8.10 8.94
CA PRO A 81 -2.82 -9.21 8.03
C PRO A 81 -1.52 -9.62 7.35
N GLU A 82 -1.36 -10.91 7.09
CA GLU A 82 -0.12 -11.48 6.55
C GLU A 82 0.22 -10.98 5.13
N ASN A 83 -0.80 -10.59 4.36
CA ASN A 83 -0.69 -10.05 3.00
C ASN A 83 -0.86 -8.53 2.92
N ASP A 84 -0.45 -7.79 3.95
CA ASP A 84 -0.52 -6.32 3.91
C ASP A 84 0.50 -5.73 2.92
N GLU A 85 0.07 -4.75 2.12
CA GLU A 85 0.91 -3.90 1.27
C GLU A 85 2.12 -3.32 2.03
N PHE A 86 1.96 -3.08 3.34
CA PHE A 86 3.06 -2.66 4.21
C PHE A 86 4.26 -3.61 4.16
N ILE A 87 4.02 -4.92 4.21
CA ILE A 87 5.08 -5.92 4.29
C ILE A 87 5.86 -5.94 2.98
N GLU A 88 5.18 -5.82 1.84
CA GLU A 88 5.80 -5.76 0.53
C GLU A 88 6.71 -4.52 0.41
N ILE A 89 6.18 -3.35 0.76
CA ILE A 89 6.92 -2.08 0.71
C ILE A 89 8.10 -2.11 1.70
N ALA A 90 7.92 -2.58 2.92
CA ALA A 90 8.99 -2.70 3.90
C ALA A 90 10.10 -3.67 3.43
N THR A 91 9.72 -4.78 2.78
CA THR A 91 10.69 -5.72 2.19
C THR A 91 11.47 -5.10 1.03
N LYS A 92 10.80 -4.29 0.20
CA LYS A 92 11.42 -3.51 -0.88
C LYS A 92 12.48 -2.54 -0.31
N PHE A 93 12.16 -1.83 0.78
CA PHE A 93 13.10 -0.93 1.47
C PHE A 93 14.23 -1.69 2.18
N LEU A 94 13.97 -2.89 2.72
CA LEU A 94 15.00 -3.76 3.28
C LEU A 94 16.02 -4.17 2.22
N LYS A 95 15.56 -4.65 1.06
CA LYS A 95 16.41 -5.07 -0.07
C LYS A 95 17.27 -3.92 -0.58
N LYS A 96 16.72 -2.70 -0.57
CA LYS A 96 17.45 -1.47 -0.94
C LYS A 96 18.38 -0.95 0.16
N GLY A 97 18.36 -1.51 1.36
CA GLY A 97 19.26 -1.13 2.45
C GLY A 97 18.84 0.10 3.25
N TRP A 98 17.58 0.54 3.17
CA TRP A 98 17.07 1.73 3.88
C TRP A 98 16.59 1.46 5.31
N ILE A 99 16.61 0.19 5.73
CA ILE A 99 16.34 -0.22 7.11
C ILE A 99 17.68 -0.42 7.83
N LYS A 100 18.09 0.61 8.58
CA LYS A 100 19.23 0.56 9.49
C LYS A 100 18.90 -0.26 10.75
N GLY A 101 19.91 -0.91 11.34
CA GLY A 101 19.78 -1.62 12.64
C GLY A 101 19.23 -3.04 12.56
N TYR A 102 19.77 -3.92 13.42
CA TYR A 102 19.39 -5.34 13.46
C TYR A 102 17.94 -5.53 13.93
N ALA A 103 17.51 -4.80 14.96
CA ALA A 103 16.16 -4.91 15.51
C ALA A 103 15.05 -4.62 14.48
N ALA A 104 15.22 -3.57 13.67
CA ALA A 104 14.25 -3.23 12.62
C ALA A 104 14.18 -4.30 11.53
N LYS A 105 15.30 -4.96 11.21
CA LYS A 105 15.32 -6.09 10.27
C LYS A 105 14.61 -7.32 10.86
N THR A 106 14.83 -7.60 12.15
CA THR A 106 14.19 -8.71 12.85
C THR A 106 12.67 -8.55 12.92
N ILE A 107 12.18 -7.33 13.17
CA ILE A 107 10.73 -7.02 13.18
C ILE A 107 10.06 -7.44 11.87
N LEU A 108 10.72 -7.25 10.72
CA LEU A 108 10.14 -7.64 9.44
C LEU A 108 10.07 -9.16 9.23
N ASN A 109 10.90 -9.93 9.93
CA ASN A 109 10.93 -11.39 9.83
C ASN A 109 9.95 -12.06 10.81
N ILE A 110 9.52 -11.36 11.86
CA ILE A 110 8.52 -11.88 12.79
C ILE A 110 7.16 -11.92 12.08
N ARG A 111 6.47 -13.06 12.15
CA ARG A 111 5.11 -13.25 11.62
C ARG A 111 4.23 -13.83 12.71
N PRO A 112 3.04 -13.27 12.99
CA PRO A 112 2.47 -12.03 12.42
C PRO A 112 3.11 -10.76 13.01
N ILE A 113 3.25 -9.69 12.21
CA ILE A 113 3.77 -8.40 12.68
C ILE A 113 2.69 -7.68 13.49
N GLU A 114 3.05 -7.16 14.66
CA GLU A 114 2.19 -6.27 15.42
C GLU A 114 2.12 -4.88 14.77
N LYS A 115 0.92 -4.30 14.70
CA LYS A 115 0.70 -2.98 14.06
C LYS A 115 1.60 -1.89 14.63
N TYR A 116 1.87 -1.90 15.93
CA TYR A 116 2.74 -0.91 16.57
C TYR A 116 4.21 -1.04 16.15
N HIS A 117 4.70 -2.27 15.97
CA HIS A 117 6.03 -2.50 15.42
C HIS A 117 6.12 -2.07 13.96
N ALA A 118 5.06 -2.25 13.18
CA ALA A 118 4.98 -1.77 11.81
C ALA A 118 5.06 -0.24 11.72
N ILE A 119 4.32 0.46 12.58
CA ILE A 119 4.31 1.93 12.62
C ILE A 119 5.70 2.48 12.98
N ARG A 120 6.38 1.89 13.98
CA ARG A 120 7.76 2.27 14.32
C ARG A 120 8.73 2.00 13.18
N LEU A 121 8.57 0.89 12.47
CA LEU A 121 9.39 0.56 11.32
C LEU A 121 9.16 1.55 10.16
N LEU A 122 7.91 1.95 9.93
CA LEU A 122 7.55 2.98 8.95
C LEU A 122 8.21 4.33 9.27
N GLU A 123 8.09 4.77 10.52
CA GLU A 123 8.69 6.00 11.02
C GLU A 123 10.22 5.99 10.85
N HIS A 124 10.85 4.86 11.18
CA HIS A 124 12.28 4.69 11.02
C HIS A 124 12.72 4.76 9.55
N ILE A 125 11.98 4.12 8.63
CA ILE A 125 12.26 4.21 7.18
C ILE A 125 12.09 5.66 6.70
N ALA A 126 10.98 6.31 7.05
CA ALA A 126 10.68 7.67 6.62
C ALA A 126 11.72 8.66 7.14
N THR A 127 12.14 8.54 8.39
CA THR A 127 13.18 9.40 8.98
C THR A 127 14.52 9.21 8.27
N ASN A 128 14.95 7.96 8.05
CA ASN A 128 16.19 7.66 7.33
C ASN A 128 16.22 8.24 5.90
N ILE A 129 15.08 8.28 5.23
CA ILE A 129 14.97 8.83 3.88
C ILE A 129 14.91 10.36 3.91
N VAL A 130 14.19 10.94 4.87
CA VAL A 130 14.13 12.39 5.06
C VAL A 130 15.50 12.97 5.47
N GLU A 131 16.32 12.24 6.22
CA GLU A 131 17.71 12.63 6.52
C GLU A 131 18.51 12.94 5.25
N ILE A 132 18.27 12.23 4.15
CA ILE A 132 18.92 12.48 2.86
C ILE A 132 18.57 13.88 2.33
N SER A 133 17.32 14.31 2.53
CA SER A 133 16.86 15.64 2.08
C SER A 133 17.55 16.78 2.83
N MET A 134 18.11 16.51 4.00
CA MET A 134 18.84 17.47 4.84
C MET A 134 20.35 17.46 4.57
N ALA A 135 20.86 16.51 3.75
CA ALA A 135 22.29 16.45 3.45
C ALA A 135 22.75 17.70 2.66
N PRO A 136 23.95 18.25 2.92
CA PRO A 136 24.43 19.45 2.23
C PRO A 136 24.56 19.27 0.71
N ASN A 137 24.75 18.03 0.23
CA ASN A 137 24.89 17.69 -1.18
C ASN A 137 23.79 16.73 -1.66
N VAL A 138 22.51 17.06 -1.40
CA VAL A 138 21.35 16.21 -1.71
C VAL A 138 21.39 15.66 -3.13
N THR A 139 21.61 16.49 -4.16
CA THR A 139 21.57 16.06 -5.57
C THR A 139 22.59 14.95 -5.87
N ARG A 140 23.81 15.07 -5.35
CA ARG A 140 24.86 14.05 -5.55
C ARG A 140 24.52 12.75 -4.82
N VAL A 141 23.95 12.86 -3.62
CA VAL A 141 23.51 11.70 -2.82
C VAL A 141 22.34 11.00 -3.50
N LEU A 142 21.36 11.75 -4.01
CA LEU A 142 20.21 11.20 -4.73
C LEU A 142 20.61 10.48 -6.02
N LYS A 143 21.59 11.00 -6.79
CA LYS A 143 22.15 10.29 -7.96
C LYS A 143 22.76 8.94 -7.60
N LYS A 144 23.47 8.86 -6.48
CA LYS A 144 24.11 7.62 -5.99
C LYS A 144 23.15 6.68 -5.25
N SER A 145 22.01 7.20 -4.79
CA SER A 145 21.01 6.41 -4.08
C SER A 145 20.31 5.43 -5.04
N ASN A 146 19.92 4.27 -4.53
CA ASN A 146 19.08 3.30 -5.24
C ASN A 146 17.57 3.59 -5.10
N LEU A 147 17.19 4.78 -4.64
CA LEU A 147 15.80 5.23 -4.50
C LEU A 147 15.26 5.78 -5.81
N ILE A 148 14.03 5.45 -6.15
CA ILE A 148 13.29 5.95 -7.31
C ILE A 148 12.09 6.74 -6.78
N ALA A 149 11.58 7.69 -7.56
CA ALA A 149 10.42 8.50 -7.18
C ALA A 149 9.21 7.64 -6.74
N THR A 150 8.99 6.51 -7.42
CA THR A 150 7.91 5.55 -7.08
C THR A 150 8.07 4.94 -5.69
N ASP A 151 9.30 4.73 -5.19
CA ASP A 151 9.50 4.24 -3.82
C ASP A 151 9.02 5.26 -2.78
N ILE A 152 9.24 6.54 -3.07
CA ILE A 152 8.84 7.63 -2.17
C ILE A 152 7.33 7.81 -2.19
N GLU A 153 6.70 7.63 -3.35
CA GLU A 153 5.25 7.61 -3.49
C GLU A 153 4.63 6.45 -2.68
N ASP A 154 5.20 5.24 -2.78
CA ASP A 154 4.80 4.09 -1.96
C ASP A 154 4.89 4.42 -0.47
N LEU A 155 6.00 5.04 -0.04
CA LEU A 155 6.22 5.42 1.34
C LEU A 155 5.22 6.48 1.83
N ARG A 156 4.92 7.49 1.02
CA ARG A 156 3.92 8.53 1.32
C ARG A 156 2.53 7.93 1.46
N ARG A 157 2.17 6.97 0.59
CA ARG A 157 0.92 6.21 0.71
C ARG A 157 0.84 5.47 2.04
N MET A 158 1.92 4.83 2.47
CA MET A 158 1.97 4.14 3.75
C MET A 158 1.88 5.08 4.95
N VAL A 159 2.53 6.24 4.88
CA VAL A 159 2.42 7.31 5.89
C VAL A 159 0.98 7.80 6.00
N ASN A 160 0.29 7.97 4.88
CA ASN A 160 -1.11 8.39 4.86
C ASN A 160 -2.04 7.29 5.42
N LYS A 161 -1.78 6.02 5.08
CA LYS A 161 -2.50 4.85 5.60
C LYS A 161 -2.44 4.78 7.13
N PHE A 162 -1.27 5.05 7.72
CA PHE A 162 -1.03 5.02 9.18
C PHE A 162 -1.03 6.42 9.84
N SER A 163 -1.64 7.42 9.19
CA SER A 163 -1.57 8.82 9.63
C SER A 163 -2.14 9.06 11.03
N LYS A 164 -3.25 8.40 11.37
CA LYS A 164 -3.89 8.51 12.69
C LYS A 164 -2.96 7.99 13.77
N GLU A 165 -2.36 6.83 13.54
CA GLU A 165 -1.48 6.18 14.51
C GLU A 165 -0.15 6.91 14.65
N LEU A 166 0.44 7.38 13.55
CA LEU A 166 1.64 8.22 13.59
C LEU A 166 1.42 9.51 14.39
N THR A 167 0.23 10.10 14.28
CA THR A 167 -0.14 11.28 15.08
C THR A 167 -0.23 10.96 16.57
N ILE A 168 -0.76 9.79 16.94
CA ILE A 168 -0.81 9.31 18.33
C ILE A 168 0.62 9.11 18.89
N TYR A 169 1.57 8.68 18.06
CA TYR A 169 2.98 8.58 18.43
C TYR A 169 3.72 9.93 18.47
N GLY A 170 3.03 11.04 18.27
CA GLY A 170 3.60 12.39 18.35
C GLY A 170 4.32 12.85 17.07
N GLN A 171 4.19 12.12 15.96
CA GLN A 171 4.80 12.51 14.69
C GLN A 171 3.96 13.56 13.95
N ASN A 172 4.66 14.55 13.37
CA ASN A 172 4.01 15.54 12.52
C ASN A 172 3.90 15.00 11.08
N VAL A 173 2.81 14.29 10.82
CA VAL A 173 2.53 13.63 9.54
C VAL A 173 2.53 14.62 8.36
N LYS A 174 2.01 15.84 8.56
CA LYS A 174 1.97 16.88 7.51
C LYS A 174 3.37 17.33 7.12
N LYS A 175 4.25 17.54 8.10
CA LYS A 175 5.66 17.91 7.86
C LYS A 175 6.39 16.76 7.16
N LEU A 176 6.16 15.54 7.62
CA LEU A 176 6.78 14.34 7.06
C LEU A 176 6.37 14.12 5.61
N ASP A 177 5.07 14.20 5.29
CA ASP A 177 4.58 14.07 3.92
C ASP A 177 5.13 15.19 3.01
N LYS A 178 5.15 16.44 3.47
CA LYS A 178 5.74 17.56 2.71
C LYS A 178 7.22 17.31 2.39
N ASN A 179 8.00 16.81 3.36
CA ASN A 179 9.41 16.51 3.13
C ASN A 179 9.60 15.37 2.13
N LEU A 180 8.76 14.33 2.21
CA LEU A 180 8.78 13.23 1.25
C LEU A 180 8.38 13.70 -0.15
N LEU A 181 7.37 14.57 -0.28
CA LEU A 181 6.97 15.16 -1.56
C LEU A 181 8.12 15.96 -2.21
N VAL A 182 8.80 16.81 -1.44
CA VAL A 182 9.96 17.56 -1.95
C VAL A 182 11.08 16.63 -2.40
N LEU A 183 11.31 15.53 -1.68
CA LEU A 183 12.31 14.53 -2.06
C LEU A 183 11.90 13.75 -3.33
N GLU A 184 10.62 13.45 -3.49
CA GLU A 184 10.05 12.84 -4.69
C GLU A 184 10.29 13.72 -5.93
N ASP A 185 9.97 15.01 -5.85
CA ASP A 185 10.19 15.97 -6.94
C ASP A 185 11.69 16.13 -7.27
N ARG A 186 12.54 16.13 -6.24
CA ARG A 186 14.00 16.14 -6.43
C ARG A 186 14.51 14.87 -7.08
N LEU A 187 13.95 13.70 -6.76
CA LEU A 187 14.32 12.44 -7.41
C LEU A 187 13.86 12.42 -8.87
N LYS A 188 12.65 12.92 -9.17
CA LYS A 188 12.16 13.05 -10.53
C LYS A 188 13.11 13.91 -11.37
N THR A 189 13.49 15.09 -10.89
CA THR A 189 14.41 15.99 -11.59
C THR A 189 15.85 15.48 -11.66
N THR A 190 16.33 14.79 -10.63
CA THR A 190 17.73 14.31 -10.56
C THR A 190 17.96 13.04 -11.37
N LYS A 191 16.94 12.18 -11.47
CA LYS A 191 17.00 10.88 -12.17
C LYS A 191 16.27 10.84 -13.50
N SER A 192 15.50 11.87 -13.85
CA SER A 192 15.16 12.12 -15.25
C SER A 192 16.47 12.36 -15.97
N GLY A 193 16.99 11.31 -16.62
CA GLY A 193 18.14 11.45 -17.51
C GLY A 193 17.84 12.62 -18.44
N ILE A 194 18.76 13.57 -18.52
CA ILE A 194 18.66 14.63 -19.51
C ILE A 194 18.84 13.89 -20.84
N LEU A 195 17.72 13.53 -21.49
CA LEU A 195 17.74 12.98 -22.83
C LEU A 195 18.16 14.11 -23.74
N LYS A 196 19.46 14.20 -24.03
CA LYS A 196 19.96 15.19 -24.97
C LYS A 196 19.53 14.74 -26.36
N VAL A 197 18.72 15.56 -27.01
CA VAL A 197 18.37 15.35 -28.42
C VAL A 197 19.65 15.58 -29.23
N ILE A 198 20.13 14.51 -29.86
CA ILE A 198 21.34 14.57 -30.68
C ILE A 198 20.97 15.05 -32.08
N LYS A 199 19.87 14.52 -32.61
CA LYS A 199 19.44 14.76 -33.99
C LYS A 199 17.95 14.50 -34.12
N VAL A 200 17.28 15.31 -34.94
CA VAL A 200 15.90 15.11 -35.34
C VAL A 200 15.91 14.96 -36.86
N GLU A 201 15.45 13.81 -37.35
CA GLU A 201 15.33 13.51 -38.77
C GLU A 201 13.86 13.48 -39.17
N GLY A 202 13.52 14.17 -40.27
CA GLY A 202 12.22 14.04 -40.90
C GLY A 202 12.25 12.87 -41.87
N VAL A 203 11.28 11.97 -41.77
CA VAL A 203 11.07 10.88 -42.73
C VAL A 203 10.01 11.33 -43.74
N ASP A 204 10.16 10.93 -45.00
CA ASP A 204 9.29 11.33 -46.12
C ASP A 204 7.79 10.98 -45.92
N ASP A 205 7.48 10.07 -44.99
CA ASP A 205 6.12 9.72 -44.58
C ASP A 205 5.47 10.73 -43.61
N GLY A 206 6.12 11.86 -43.34
CA GLY A 206 5.65 12.87 -42.38
C GLY A 206 5.86 12.49 -40.91
N SER A 207 6.58 11.40 -40.64
CA SER A 207 7.00 11.03 -39.29
C SER A 207 8.35 11.65 -38.94
N THR A 208 8.60 11.90 -37.66
CA THR A 208 9.86 12.49 -37.16
C THR A 208 10.58 11.47 -36.29
N VAL A 209 11.84 11.17 -36.61
CA VAL A 209 12.71 10.30 -35.82
C VAL A 209 13.59 11.18 -34.93
N ILE A 210 13.51 10.97 -33.61
CA ILE A 210 14.29 11.70 -32.62
C ILE A 210 15.37 10.77 -32.07
N HIS A 211 16.64 11.12 -32.31
CA HIS A 211 17.80 10.41 -31.77
C HIS A 211 18.14 10.98 -30.39
N LEU A 212 18.05 10.12 -29.37
CA LEU A 212 18.26 10.49 -27.97
C LEU A 212 19.56 9.86 -27.45
N SER A 213 20.39 10.64 -26.74
CA SER A 213 21.48 10.12 -25.92
C SER A 213 21.06 10.03 -24.46
N VAL A 214 21.51 8.99 -23.77
CA VAL A 214 21.46 8.91 -22.30
C VAL A 214 22.87 9.22 -21.78
N ASP A 215 22.99 10.24 -20.91
CA ASP A 215 24.18 10.51 -20.09
C ASP A 215 24.18 9.66 -18.82
#